data_AF-A0A9D4CW80-F1
#
_entry.id   AF-A0A9D4CW80-F1
#
_cell.length_a   1.000
_cell.length_b   1.000
_cell.length_c   1.000
_cell.angle_alpha   90.00
_cell.angle_beta   90.00
_cell.angle_gamma   90.00
#
_symmetry.space_group_name_H-M   'P 1'
#
loop_
_entity.id
_entity.type
_entity.pdbx_description
1 polymer ?
#
loop_
_entity_poly.entity_id
_entity_poly.type
_entity_poly.pdbx_seq_one_letter_code
_entity_poly.pdbx_strand_id
1 'polypeptide(L)'
;EEFEQTFKVYDENATFQYFKSFRRARVNYSSPLFSANARIDLHEAFVCGQRIKCFFFQPITIPKDTDDPHLKLPAPHKQFLISPPASPPVDWEQTLESRPVINYDLIQAIAQLAPGEAHEIHPQSKDQPGIIVHICEDPEGYQSPGKPCIQQTKCPERNT
;
A
#
# COMPACT_ATOMS: atom_id res chain seq x y z
N GLU A 1 -31.95 17.11 9.32
CA GLU A 1 -32.01 15.79 10.00
C GLU A 1 -33.32 15.05 9.75
N GLU A 2 -34.45 15.74 9.57
CA GLU A 2 -35.76 15.14 9.27
C GLU A 2 -35.72 14.11 8.11
N PHE A 3 -35.06 14.44 7.00
CA PHE A 3 -34.88 13.53 5.88
C PHE A 3 -34.21 12.21 6.30
N GLU A 4 -33.07 12.26 7.01
CA GLU A 4 -32.36 11.05 7.41
C GLU A 4 -33.17 10.21 8.39
N GLN A 5 -33.90 10.85 9.30
CA GLN A 5 -34.77 10.16 10.24
C GLN A 5 -35.82 9.31 9.52
N THR A 6 -36.44 9.82 8.44
CA THR A 6 -37.41 9.06 7.63
C THR A 6 -36.82 7.75 7.11
N PHE A 7 -35.56 7.76 6.64
CA PHE A 7 -34.92 6.58 6.07
C PHE A 7 -34.30 5.67 7.14
N LYS A 8 -33.90 6.22 8.30
CA LYS A 8 -33.37 5.46 9.45
C LYS A 8 -34.40 4.61 10.18
N VAL A 9 -35.71 4.86 10.00
CA VAL A 9 -36.78 3.98 10.54
C VAL A 9 -36.63 2.54 10.05
N TYR A 10 -36.12 2.35 8.83
CA TYR A 10 -35.94 1.02 8.24
C TYR A 10 -34.62 0.35 8.66
N ASP A 11 -33.60 1.15 8.98
CA ASP A 11 -32.27 0.68 9.37
C ASP A 11 -31.52 1.81 10.08
N GLU A 12 -31.21 1.60 11.36
CA GLU A 12 -30.46 2.57 12.16
C GLU A 12 -29.04 2.80 11.61
N ASN A 13 -28.48 1.82 10.92
CA ASN A 13 -27.13 1.87 10.33
C ASN A 13 -27.12 2.40 8.89
N ALA A 14 -28.24 2.98 8.41
CA ALA A 14 -28.30 3.57 7.08
C ALA A 14 -27.28 4.69 6.91
N THR A 15 -26.55 4.67 5.78
CA THR A 15 -25.56 5.70 5.43
C THR A 15 -26.05 6.57 4.28
N PHE A 16 -25.72 7.86 4.30
CA PHE A 16 -26.22 8.86 3.37
C PHE A 16 -25.08 9.53 2.61
N GLN A 17 -25.21 9.63 1.29
CA GLN A 17 -24.28 10.35 0.42
C GLN A 17 -25.05 11.38 -0.40
N TYR A 18 -24.75 12.67 -0.21
CA TYR A 18 -25.48 13.76 -0.85
C TYR A 18 -24.76 14.26 -2.10
N PHE A 19 -25.46 14.27 -3.22
CA PHE A 19 -25.02 14.82 -4.49
C PHE A 19 -25.72 16.17 -4.72
N LYS A 20 -25.24 17.22 -4.04
CA LYS A 20 -25.87 18.55 -3.97
C LYS A 20 -26.20 19.14 -5.36
N SER A 21 -25.24 19.08 -6.29
CA SER A 21 -25.42 19.60 -7.66
C SER A 21 -26.51 18.88 -8.44
N PHE A 22 -26.76 17.61 -8.12
CA PHE A 22 -27.75 16.78 -8.81
C PHE A 22 -29.10 16.73 -8.09
N ARG A 23 -29.23 17.36 -6.92
CA ARG A 23 -30.38 17.24 -6.01
C ARG A 23 -30.74 15.78 -5.73
N ARG A 24 -29.73 14.93 -5.54
CA ARG A 24 -29.87 13.50 -5.29
C ARG A 24 -29.18 13.12 -3.99
N ALA A 25 -29.69 12.09 -3.35
CA ALA A 25 -29.05 11.43 -2.22
C ALA A 25 -29.00 9.92 -2.50
N ARG A 26 -27.90 9.27 -2.14
CA ARG A 26 -27.80 7.82 -2.09
C ARG A 26 -27.90 7.39 -0.64
N VAL A 27 -28.79 6.43 -0.40
CA VAL A 27 -28.96 5.77 0.90
C VAL A 27 -28.46 4.34 0.75
N ASN A 28 -27.51 3.93 1.59
CA ASN A 28 -27.11 2.52 1.66
C ASN A 28 -27.64 1.91 2.94
N TYR A 29 -28.35 0.80 2.77
CA TYR A 29 -28.87 -0.04 3.84
C TYR A 29 -27.96 -1.25 4.05
N SER A 30 -28.00 -1.81 5.26
CA SER A 30 -27.31 -3.05 5.62
C SER A 30 -27.86 -4.28 4.89
N SER A 31 -29.14 -4.27 4.55
CA SER A 31 -29.84 -5.38 3.89
C SER A 31 -30.64 -4.92 2.66
N PRO A 32 -30.68 -5.74 1.59
CA PRO A 32 -31.55 -5.47 0.44
C PRO A 32 -33.04 -5.49 0.81
N LEU A 33 -33.44 -6.21 1.86
CA LEU A 33 -34.83 -6.24 2.32
C LEU A 33 -35.28 -4.88 2.84
N PHE A 34 -34.46 -4.21 3.64
CA PHE A 34 -34.75 -2.85 4.12
C PHE A 34 -34.79 -1.84 2.98
N SER A 35 -33.89 -1.98 1.98
CA SER A 35 -33.91 -1.15 0.78
C SER A 35 -35.20 -1.30 -0.02
N ALA A 36 -35.70 -2.54 -0.14
CA ALA A 36 -36.94 -2.83 -0.84
C ALA A 36 -38.16 -2.24 -0.11
N ASN A 37 -38.26 -2.46 1.20
CA ASN A 37 -39.34 -1.90 2.03
C ASN A 37 -39.35 -0.37 2.00
N ALA A 38 -38.19 0.26 2.22
CA ALA A 38 -38.05 1.70 2.15
C ALA A 38 -38.44 2.26 0.78
N ARG A 39 -38.11 1.56 -0.32
CA ARG A 39 -38.52 1.97 -1.66
C ARG A 39 -40.04 1.86 -1.84
N ILE A 40 -40.67 0.78 -1.39
CA ILE A 40 -42.13 0.59 -1.52
C ILE A 40 -42.87 1.72 -0.84
N ASP A 41 -42.46 2.09 0.36
CA ASP A 41 -43.16 3.08 1.18
C ASP A 41 -42.82 4.54 0.79
N LEU A 42 -41.56 4.81 0.45
CA LEU A 42 -41.07 6.18 0.23
C LEU A 42 -41.04 6.61 -1.23
N HIS A 43 -41.16 5.68 -2.19
CA HIS A 43 -41.21 6.06 -3.60
C HIS A 43 -42.49 6.88 -3.86
N GLU A 44 -42.31 8.09 -4.39
CA GLU A 44 -43.39 9.05 -4.62
C GLU A 44 -44.10 9.59 -3.36
N ALA A 45 -43.53 9.36 -2.18
CA ALA A 45 -43.99 9.96 -0.92
C ALA A 45 -43.54 11.43 -0.79
N PHE A 46 -44.23 12.19 0.08
CA PHE A 46 -43.83 13.53 0.46
C PHE A 46 -42.85 13.48 1.63
N VAL A 47 -41.63 13.96 1.41
CA VAL A 47 -40.57 14.07 2.43
C VAL A 47 -40.07 15.51 2.43
N CYS A 48 -40.03 16.15 3.61
CA CYS A 48 -39.64 17.56 3.77
C CYS A 48 -40.39 18.52 2.81
N GLY A 49 -41.69 18.27 2.58
CA GLY A 49 -42.53 19.08 1.70
C GLY A 49 -42.32 18.89 0.19
N GLN A 50 -41.47 17.96 -0.25
CA GLN A 50 -41.28 17.63 -1.66
C GLN A 50 -41.55 16.15 -1.94
N ARG A 51 -42.09 15.87 -3.14
CA ARG A 51 -42.30 14.49 -3.59
C ARG A 51 -41.00 13.91 -4.09
N ILE A 52 -40.52 12.83 -3.47
CA ILE A 52 -39.25 12.21 -3.82
C ILE A 52 -39.44 11.01 -4.75
N LYS A 53 -38.40 10.66 -5.52
CA LYS A 53 -38.37 9.45 -6.35
C LYS A 53 -37.22 8.55 -5.92
N CYS A 54 -37.55 7.32 -5.54
CA CYS A 54 -36.59 6.31 -5.09
C CYS A 54 -36.29 5.30 -6.20
N PHE A 55 -35.01 5.13 -6.53
CA PHE A 55 -34.54 4.18 -7.55
C PHE A 55 -33.54 3.22 -6.93
N PHE A 56 -33.50 1.97 -7.42
CA PHE A 56 -32.41 1.07 -7.07
C PHE A 56 -31.13 1.47 -7.79
N PHE A 57 -30.02 1.37 -7.09
CA PHE A 57 -28.71 1.54 -7.69
C PHE A 57 -28.40 0.32 -8.55
N GLN A 58 -28.07 0.54 -9.83
CA GLN A 58 -27.55 -0.49 -10.70
C GLN A 58 -26.03 -0.46 -10.61
N PRO A 59 -25.38 -1.49 -10.04
CA PRO A 59 -23.94 -1.58 -10.08
C PRO A 59 -23.48 -1.66 -11.53
N ILE A 60 -22.40 -0.94 -11.84
CA ILE A 60 -21.71 -1.09 -13.12
C ILE A 60 -21.06 -2.48 -13.07
N THR A 61 -21.73 -3.47 -13.62
CA THR A 61 -21.16 -4.80 -13.81
C THR A 61 -20.23 -4.70 -15.00
N ILE A 62 -18.93 -4.49 -14.72
CA ILE A 62 -17.89 -4.75 -15.72
C ILE A 62 -17.96 -6.27 -15.99
N PRO A 63 -18.29 -6.71 -17.21
CA PRO A 63 -18.43 -8.13 -17.51
C PRO A 63 -17.17 -8.87 -17.11
N LYS A 64 -17.30 -9.83 -16.19
CA LYS A 64 -16.20 -10.73 -15.85
C LYS A 64 -16.27 -11.93 -16.80
N ASP A 65 -15.35 -11.90 -17.77
CA ASP A 65 -14.89 -12.99 -18.63
C ASP A 65 -15.80 -13.51 -19.76
N THR A 66 -15.38 -13.23 -21.00
CA THR A 66 -14.78 -14.22 -21.94
C THR A 66 -14.32 -13.54 -23.24
N ASP A 67 -14.92 -12.38 -23.58
CA ASP A 67 -14.59 -11.54 -24.75
C ASP A 67 -14.29 -10.08 -24.36
N ASP A 68 -13.64 -9.84 -23.21
CA ASP A 68 -13.15 -8.49 -22.92
C ASP A 68 -11.89 -8.24 -23.77
N PRO A 69 -11.89 -7.31 -24.75
CA PRO A 69 -10.72 -7.03 -25.58
C PRO A 69 -9.59 -6.34 -24.80
N HIS A 70 -9.80 -5.99 -23.53
CA HIS A 70 -8.80 -5.32 -22.71
C HIS A 70 -7.80 -6.29 -22.07
N LEU A 71 -6.57 -5.81 -21.85
CA LEU A 71 -5.53 -6.56 -21.16
C LEU A 71 -5.97 -6.95 -19.75
N LYS A 72 -5.70 -8.21 -19.38
CA LYS A 72 -5.97 -8.73 -18.04
C LYS A 72 -5.14 -7.97 -16.99
N LEU A 73 -5.70 -7.82 -15.79
CA LEU A 73 -4.97 -7.31 -14.62
C LEU A 73 -3.68 -8.13 -14.42
N PRO A 74 -2.52 -7.48 -14.20
CA PRO A 74 -1.26 -8.18 -13.97
C PRO A 74 -1.33 -8.98 -12.67
N ALA A 75 -0.64 -10.13 -12.65
CA ALA A 75 -0.56 -10.95 -11.46
C ALA A 75 0.10 -10.17 -10.30
N PRO A 76 -0.36 -10.35 -9.05
CA PRO A 76 0.09 -9.55 -7.90
C PRO A 76 1.58 -9.68 -7.56
N HIS A 77 2.29 -10.66 -8.13
CA HIS A 77 3.74 -10.81 -8.01
C HIS A 77 4.55 -10.03 -9.07
N LYS A 78 3.88 -9.34 -10.01
CA LYS A 78 4.49 -8.53 -11.08
C LYS A 78 4.14 -7.05 -10.93
N GLN A 79 4.14 -6.53 -9.70
CA GLN A 79 3.75 -5.16 -9.36
C GLN A 79 4.86 -4.10 -9.52
N PHE A 80 6.02 -4.45 -10.08
CA PHE A 80 7.09 -3.49 -10.36
C PHE A 80 6.78 -2.70 -11.64
N LEU A 81 5.76 -1.85 -11.57
CA LEU A 81 5.40 -0.87 -12.59
C LEU A 81 5.41 0.54 -11.98
N ILE A 82 6.57 0.95 -11.47
CA ILE A 82 6.90 2.38 -11.39
C ILE A 82 8.17 2.55 -12.22
N SER A 83 7.95 2.67 -13.54
CA SER A 83 8.93 2.67 -14.65
C SER A 83 9.74 1.37 -14.83
N PRO A 84 10.01 0.92 -16.06
CA PRO A 84 11.06 -0.07 -16.24
C PRO A 84 12.40 0.62 -15.97
N PRO A 85 13.29 0.05 -15.11
CA PRO A 85 14.71 0.31 -15.28
C PRO A 85 15.11 -0.09 -16.71
N ALA A 86 16.23 0.46 -17.20
CA ALA A 86 16.73 0.19 -18.55
C ALA A 86 16.64 -1.31 -18.89
N SER A 87 16.26 -1.60 -20.14
CA SER A 87 16.13 -2.97 -20.65
C SER A 87 17.36 -3.78 -20.23
N PRO A 88 17.18 -4.97 -19.63
CA PRO A 88 18.32 -5.78 -19.26
C PRO A 88 19.10 -6.19 -20.52
N PRO A 89 20.40 -6.50 -20.41
CA PRO A 89 21.24 -6.86 -21.56
C PRO A 89 20.64 -7.99 -22.40
N VAL A 90 21.01 -8.05 -23.68
CA VAL A 90 20.85 -9.25 -24.51
C VAL A 90 21.42 -10.44 -23.71
N ASP A 91 20.62 -11.48 -23.52
CA ASP A 91 20.90 -12.70 -22.74
C ASP A 91 20.63 -12.63 -21.22
N TRP A 92 19.98 -11.59 -20.70
CA TRP A 92 19.53 -11.61 -19.30
C TRP A 92 18.27 -12.47 -19.11
N GLU A 93 18.38 -13.51 -18.28
CA GLU A 93 17.25 -14.33 -17.86
C GLU A 93 16.93 -14.10 -16.38
N GLN A 94 15.63 -14.08 -16.06
CA GLN A 94 15.17 -13.95 -14.68
C GLN A 94 15.59 -15.19 -13.88
N THR A 95 16.63 -15.03 -13.06
CA THR A 95 17.11 -16.08 -12.16
C THR A 95 16.39 -15.99 -10.83
N LEU A 96 16.02 -17.13 -10.23
CA LEU A 96 15.49 -17.17 -8.86
C LEU A 96 16.58 -16.64 -7.92
N GLU A 97 16.31 -15.54 -7.23
CA GLU A 97 17.17 -15.09 -6.14
C GLU A 97 17.31 -16.23 -5.11
N SER A 98 18.54 -16.64 -4.86
CA SER A 98 18.83 -17.63 -3.82
C SER A 98 18.45 -17.08 -2.45
N ARG A 99 17.96 -17.95 -1.57
CA ARG A 99 17.83 -17.63 -0.14
C ARG A 99 19.14 -17.03 0.42
N PRO A 100 19.09 -16.08 1.37
CA PRO A 100 20.30 -15.56 1.98
C PRO A 100 21.09 -16.71 2.59
N VAL A 101 22.30 -16.93 2.10
CA VAL A 101 23.22 -17.93 2.62
C VAL A 101 24.13 -17.26 3.64
N ILE A 102 24.16 -17.79 4.85
CA ILE A 102 25.12 -17.36 5.87
C ILE A 102 26.50 -17.87 5.44
N ASN A 103 27.36 -16.95 5.01
CA ASN A 103 28.74 -17.29 4.67
C ASN A 103 29.59 -17.24 5.96
N TYR A 104 29.97 -18.43 6.45
CA TYR A 104 30.76 -18.56 7.68
C TYR A 104 32.17 -18.00 7.55
N ASP A 105 32.76 -18.01 6.35
CA ASP A 105 34.09 -17.44 6.11
C ASP A 105 34.06 -15.92 6.28
N LEU A 106 32.98 -15.26 5.82
CA LEU A 106 32.79 -13.82 6.06
C LEU A 106 32.61 -13.50 7.54
N ILE A 107 31.87 -14.33 8.27
CA ILE A 107 31.70 -14.16 9.72
C ILE A 107 33.05 -14.29 10.44
N GLN A 108 33.83 -15.31 10.08
CA GLN A 108 35.15 -15.52 10.65
C GLN A 108 36.11 -14.38 10.32
N ALA A 109 36.12 -13.91 9.06
CA ALA A 109 36.93 -12.77 8.64
C ALA A 109 36.56 -11.51 9.43
N ILE A 110 35.26 -11.22 9.60
CA ILE A 110 34.78 -10.09 10.41
C ILE A 110 35.17 -10.26 11.89
N ALA A 111 35.16 -11.47 12.43
CA ALA A 111 35.55 -11.72 13.82
C ALA A 111 37.06 -11.56 14.06
N GLN A 112 37.89 -11.73 13.01
CA GLN A 112 39.35 -11.58 13.08
C GLN A 112 39.81 -10.12 12.94
N LEU A 113 38.90 -9.20 12.58
CA LEU A 113 39.17 -7.78 12.49
C LEU A 113 39.46 -7.20 13.89
N ALA A 114 40.74 -6.94 14.19
CA ALA A 114 41.21 -6.34 15.44
C ALA A 114 41.44 -4.82 15.30
N PRO A 115 41.01 -3.99 16.28
CA PRO A 115 41.33 -2.57 16.32
C PRO A 115 42.84 -2.31 16.25
N GLY A 116 43.25 -1.30 15.47
CA GLY A 116 44.66 -0.90 15.33
C GLY A 116 45.49 -1.68 14.32
N GLU A 117 44.99 -2.78 13.76
CA GLU A 117 45.63 -3.51 12.65
C GLU A 117 45.02 -3.09 11.29
N ALA A 118 45.83 -3.13 10.23
CA ALA A 118 45.41 -2.87 8.87
C ALA A 118 45.08 -4.20 8.17
N HIS A 119 43.82 -4.43 7.82
CA HIS A 119 43.39 -5.67 7.15
C HIS A 119 43.24 -5.43 5.65
N GLU A 120 44.14 -6.00 4.85
CA GLU A 120 44.07 -5.95 3.39
C GLU A 120 42.98 -6.90 2.89
N ILE A 121 41.90 -6.33 2.35
CA ILE A 121 40.75 -7.08 1.82
C ILE A 121 40.97 -7.46 0.36
N HIS A 122 41.65 -6.59 -0.39
CA HIS A 122 41.96 -6.85 -1.79
C HIS A 122 43.35 -6.31 -2.14
N PRO A 123 44.24 -7.14 -2.73
CA PRO A 123 45.54 -6.69 -3.16
C PRO A 123 45.46 -5.73 -4.33
N GLN A 124 46.43 -4.83 -4.42
CA GLN A 124 46.58 -3.94 -5.56
C GLN A 124 46.94 -4.73 -6.82
N SER A 125 46.32 -4.36 -7.94
CA SER A 125 46.67 -4.87 -9.28
C SER A 125 47.01 -3.70 -10.21
N LYS A 126 47.42 -4.02 -11.44
CA LYS A 126 47.77 -3.02 -12.46
C LYS A 126 46.61 -2.08 -12.80
N ASP A 127 45.38 -2.60 -12.78
CA ASP A 127 44.17 -1.89 -13.20
C ASP A 127 43.27 -1.45 -12.03
N GLN A 128 43.61 -1.80 -10.78
CA GLN A 128 42.81 -1.46 -9.60
C GLN A 128 43.66 -1.23 -8.35
N PRO A 129 43.33 -0.23 -7.51
CA PRO A 129 43.99 -0.01 -6.23
C PRO A 129 43.68 -1.14 -5.25
N GLY A 130 44.57 -1.34 -4.26
CA GLY A 130 44.30 -2.22 -3.13
C GLY A 130 43.25 -1.63 -2.19
N ILE A 131 42.55 -2.49 -1.46
CA ILE A 131 41.54 -2.11 -0.47
C ILE A 131 41.99 -2.59 0.90
N ILE A 132 42.17 -1.65 1.81
CA ILE A 132 42.61 -1.89 3.19
C ILE A 132 41.55 -1.33 4.14
N VAL A 133 41.21 -2.09 5.17
CA VAL A 133 40.30 -1.69 6.24
C VAL A 133 41.10 -1.42 7.49
N HIS A 134 40.87 -0.26 8.11
CA HIS A 134 41.40 0.08 9.43
C HIS A 134 40.24 0.13 10.42
N ILE A 135 40.34 -0.65 11.49
CA ILE A 135 39.33 -0.64 12.55
C ILE A 135 39.77 0.37 13.60
N CYS A 136 38.96 1.40 13.80
CA CYS A 136 39.18 2.38 14.85
C CYS A 136 38.82 1.77 16.21
N GLU A 137 39.61 2.10 17.23
CA GLU A 137 39.20 1.90 18.62
C GLU A 137 38.05 2.84 18.97
N ASP A 138 37.14 2.36 19.81
CA ASP A 138 36.10 3.20 20.38
C ASP A 138 36.74 4.23 21.33
N PRO A 139 36.34 5.51 21.29
CA PRO A 139 36.92 6.53 22.15
C PRO A 139 36.65 6.24 23.63
N GLU A 140 37.57 6.64 24.52
CA GLU A 140 37.43 6.46 25.96
C GLU A 140 36.07 7.01 26.46
N GLY A 141 35.22 6.11 26.97
CA GLY A 141 33.86 6.44 27.43
C GLY A 141 32.73 6.17 26.43
N TYR A 142 33.01 5.60 25.26
CA TYR A 142 31.98 5.16 24.32
C TYR A 142 31.18 3.99 24.89
N GLN A 143 29.92 4.23 25.22
CA GLN A 143 28.95 3.18 25.50
C GLN A 143 28.32 2.80 24.16
N SER A 144 28.40 1.51 23.78
CA SER A 144 27.75 1.01 22.57
C SER A 144 26.32 1.55 22.51
N PRO A 145 25.95 2.36 21.49
CA PRO A 145 24.59 2.83 21.39
C PRO A 145 23.72 1.58 21.26
N GLY A 146 22.87 1.34 22.27
CA GLY A 146 21.86 0.29 22.19
C GLY A 146 21.11 0.42 20.86
N LYS A 147 20.64 -0.71 20.32
CA LYS A 147 19.98 -0.81 18.98
C LYS A 147 19.29 0.50 18.61
N PRO A 148 19.72 1.20 17.54
CA PRO A 148 19.16 2.49 17.19
C PRO A 148 17.66 2.36 17.01
N CYS A 149 16.90 2.94 17.94
CA CYS A 149 15.45 3.00 17.86
C CYS A 149 15.10 4.21 17.00
N ILE A 150 14.71 3.96 15.75
CA ILE A 150 14.22 5.02 14.85
C ILE A 150 12.94 5.58 15.49
N GLN A 151 12.99 6.84 15.93
CA GLN A 151 11.82 7.52 16.45
C GLN A 151 10.82 7.75 15.31
N GLN A 152 9.63 7.17 15.43
CA GLN A 152 8.53 7.37 14.50
C GLN A 152 8.16 8.87 14.45
N THR A 153 8.45 9.54 13.33
CA THR A 153 7.98 10.91 13.12
C THR A 153 6.51 10.91 12.69
N LYS A 154 5.74 11.91 13.14
CA LYS A 154 4.36 12.09 12.69
C LYS A 154 4.35 12.46 11.21
N CYS A 155 3.38 11.91 10.48
CA CYS A 155 3.09 12.31 9.10
C CYS A 155 2.75 13.82 9.07
N PRO A 156 3.33 14.62 8.14
CA PRO A 156 3.01 16.03 7.99
C PRO A 156 1.51 16.25 7.71
N GLU A 157 0.97 17.36 8.21
CA GLU A 157 -0.39 17.81 7.90
C GLU A 157 -0.56 17.94 6.37
N ARG A 158 -1.62 17.35 5.83
CA ARG A 158 -1.96 17.52 4.41
C ARG A 158 -2.55 18.92 4.24
N ASN A 159 -1.91 19.74 3.41
CA ASN A 159 -2.50 20.99 2.94
C ASN A 159 -3.74 20.66 2.10
N THR A 160 -4.93 20.91 2.65
CA THR A 160 -6.21 20.90 1.94
C THR A 160 -6.47 22.23 1.28
#